data_AF-A0A2E3WM17-F1
#
_entry.id   AF-A0A2E3WM17-F1
#
_cell.length_a   1.000
_cell.length_b   1.000
_cell.length_c   1.000
_cell.angle_alpha   90.00
_cell.angle_beta   90.00
_cell.angle_gamma   90.00
#
_symmetry.space_group_name_H-M   'P 1'
#
loop_
_entity.id
_entity.type
_entity.pdbx_description
1 polymer ?
#
loop_
_entity_poly.entity_id
_entity_poly.type
_entity_poly.pdbx_seq_one_letter_code
_entity_poly.pdbx_strand_id
1 'polypeptide(L)'
;MSFALLFSAFGYGLRHGFDWDHIAALTDISSVEKSKKRAFLLSSFYALGHAAVVMILGVAIILADFTVPESIDTTLMYFIGFSLIALGVWVLTGIFLQGRNFRLKSRWMLIRDGLFKGLKRIRRTSSGRSISVEHSHGHEHERDFELHDHPHGAKVTDSSHRHVHKHELLLDNESISSPTAIGVGVLHGIGVETPTQIAIFVATTQATGKAGGLLILLFWVVGLIIANSAIALLSIGANDWLRTHTVFYRVLAAIIGIVSVIVGILVLIEKDGILPAF
;
A
#
# COMPACT_ATOMS: atom_id res chain seq x y z
N MET A 1 23.83 -28.24 2.68
CA MET A 1 23.41 -26.83 2.53
C MET A 1 24.58 -25.94 2.92
N SER A 2 25.00 -25.01 2.06
CA SER A 2 26.12 -24.10 2.37
C SER A 2 25.63 -22.85 3.11
N PHE A 3 26.45 -22.31 4.02
CA PHE A 3 26.17 -21.04 4.72
C PHE A 3 25.98 -19.89 3.73
N ALA A 4 26.80 -19.84 2.67
CA ALA A 4 26.71 -18.83 1.62
C ALA A 4 25.33 -18.80 0.96
N LEU A 5 24.73 -19.96 0.68
CA LEU A 5 23.42 -20.04 0.06
C LEU A 5 22.30 -19.54 0.98
N LEU A 6 22.34 -19.86 2.27
CA LEU A 6 21.37 -19.33 3.25
C LEU A 6 21.52 -17.82 3.43
N PHE A 7 22.75 -17.31 3.43
CA PHE A 7 23.03 -15.88 3.46
C PHE A 7 22.54 -15.17 2.20
N SER A 8 22.71 -15.78 1.02
CA SER A 8 22.14 -15.27 -0.23
C SER A 8 20.61 -15.26 -0.18
N ALA A 9 19.97 -16.33 0.28
CA ALA A 9 18.50 -16.38 0.43
C ALA A 9 17.99 -15.25 1.33
N PHE A 10 18.66 -15.03 2.46
CA PHE A 10 18.40 -13.89 3.35
C PHE A 10 18.57 -12.54 2.65
N GLY A 11 19.67 -12.35 1.91
CA GLY A 11 19.93 -11.13 1.14
C GLY A 11 18.88 -10.88 0.04
N TYR A 12 18.42 -11.93 -0.63
CA TYR A 12 17.32 -11.85 -1.59
C TYR A 12 15.98 -11.50 -0.91
N GLY A 13 15.75 -11.99 0.31
CA GLY A 13 14.60 -11.60 1.13
C GLY A 13 14.64 -10.13 1.51
N LEU A 14 15.81 -9.63 1.92
CA LEU A 14 16.02 -8.20 2.17
C LEU A 14 15.72 -7.37 0.90
N ARG A 15 16.32 -7.74 -0.24
CA ARG A 15 16.10 -7.08 -1.53
C ARG A 15 14.61 -7.04 -1.87
N HIS A 16 13.90 -8.16 -1.72
CA HIS A 16 12.48 -8.23 -2.00
C HIS A 16 11.66 -7.29 -1.11
N GLY A 17 11.95 -7.21 0.19
CA GLY A 17 11.26 -6.26 1.07
C GLY A 17 11.46 -4.78 0.67
N PHE A 18 12.54 -4.44 -0.04
CA PHE A 18 12.75 -3.11 -0.63
C PHE A 18 12.08 -2.91 -2.00
N ASP A 19 11.34 -3.90 -2.50
CA ASP A 19 10.55 -3.75 -3.72
C ASP A 19 9.53 -2.62 -3.54
N TRP A 20 9.25 -1.94 -4.65
CA TRP A 20 8.50 -0.68 -4.65
C TRP A 20 7.15 -0.76 -3.96
N ASP A 21 6.42 -1.87 -4.13
CA ASP A 21 5.10 -1.97 -3.54
C ASP A 21 5.12 -2.06 -2.02
N HIS A 22 6.15 -2.67 -1.40
CA HIS A 22 6.30 -2.64 0.04
C HIS A 22 6.58 -1.22 0.53
N ILE A 23 7.50 -0.50 -0.13
CA ILE A 23 7.79 0.91 0.18
C ILE A 23 6.51 1.74 0.09
N ALA A 24 5.76 1.62 -1.01
CA ALA A 24 4.53 2.38 -1.23
C ALA A 24 3.43 2.01 -0.22
N ALA A 25 3.23 0.72 0.08
CA ALA A 25 2.23 0.27 1.05
C ALA A 25 2.57 0.68 2.48
N LEU A 26 3.83 0.50 2.92
CA LEU A 26 4.31 0.88 4.25
C LEU A 26 4.31 2.40 4.43
N THR A 27 4.69 3.16 3.40
CA THR A 27 4.59 4.63 3.40
C THR A 27 3.13 5.06 3.49
N ASP A 28 2.22 4.44 2.75
CA ASP A 28 0.79 4.79 2.83
C ASP A 28 0.24 4.52 4.24
N ILE A 29 0.44 3.31 4.78
CA ILE A 29 0.00 2.94 6.14
C ILE A 29 0.56 3.91 7.19
N SER A 30 1.86 4.17 7.16
CA SER A 30 2.50 5.06 8.13
C SER A 30 2.08 6.53 7.98
N SER A 31 1.73 6.96 6.77
CA SER A 31 1.32 8.34 6.49
C SER A 31 -0.12 8.64 6.90
N VAL A 32 -1.02 7.64 6.96
CA VAL A 32 -2.42 7.82 7.38
C VAL A 32 -2.54 7.86 8.92
N GLU A 33 -1.69 7.12 9.62
CA GLU A 33 -1.76 6.94 11.06
C GLU A 33 -1.09 8.08 11.84
N LYS A 34 -1.81 8.69 12.79
CA LYS A 34 -1.26 9.74 13.67
C LYS A 34 -0.29 9.19 14.72
N SER A 35 -0.51 7.96 15.18
CA SER A 35 0.30 7.33 16.23
C SER A 35 1.43 6.50 15.62
N LYS A 36 2.68 6.86 15.94
CA LYS A 36 3.88 6.11 15.49
C LYS A 36 3.84 4.63 15.89
N LYS A 37 3.34 4.33 17.10
CA LYS A 37 3.17 2.95 17.58
C LYS A 37 2.14 2.18 16.74
N ARG A 38 1.01 2.82 16.41
CA ARG A 38 -0.06 2.20 15.62
C ARG A 38 0.36 2.02 14.15
N ALA A 39 1.04 3.00 13.58
CA ALA A 39 1.65 2.92 12.26
C ALA A 39 2.61 1.72 12.14
N PHE A 40 3.49 1.54 13.13
CA PHE A 40 4.41 0.40 13.17
C PHE A 40 3.65 -0.93 13.30
N LEU A 41 2.69 -1.01 14.21
CA LEU A 41 1.90 -2.24 14.42
C LEU A 41 1.13 -2.65 13.15
N LEU A 42 0.48 -1.71 12.47
CA LEU A 42 -0.22 -1.98 11.21
C LEU A 42 0.74 -2.38 10.09
N SER A 43 1.91 -1.76 10.03
CA SER A 43 2.99 -2.14 9.10
C SER A 43 3.50 -3.57 9.39
N SER A 44 3.63 -3.96 10.65
CA SER A 44 3.98 -5.32 11.04
C SER A 44 2.88 -6.31 10.68
N PHE A 45 1.61 -5.97 10.88
CA PHE A 45 0.50 -6.83 10.45
C PHE A 45 0.45 -7.06 8.94
N TYR A 46 0.74 -6.02 8.15
CA TYR A 46 0.96 -6.14 6.71
C TYR A 46 2.11 -7.11 6.39
N ALA A 47 3.29 -6.88 6.98
CA ALA A 47 4.47 -7.70 6.71
C ALA A 47 4.28 -9.17 7.11
N LEU A 48 3.63 -9.43 8.25
CA LEU A 48 3.31 -10.77 8.72
C LEU A 48 2.25 -11.46 7.85
N GLY A 49 1.23 -10.74 7.40
CA GLY A 49 0.23 -11.28 6.47
C GLY A 49 0.87 -11.72 5.15
N HIS A 50 1.76 -10.89 4.60
CA HIS A 50 2.53 -11.20 3.40
C HIS A 50 3.46 -12.41 3.63
N ALA A 51 4.30 -12.37 4.67
CA ALA A 51 5.21 -13.46 5.01
C ALA A 51 4.47 -14.80 5.25
N ALA A 52 3.30 -14.77 5.87
CA ALA A 52 2.51 -15.97 6.13
C ALA A 52 2.04 -16.63 4.83
N VAL A 53 1.54 -15.85 3.86
CA VAL A 53 1.11 -16.39 2.57
C VAL A 53 2.30 -16.94 1.79
N VAL A 54 3.43 -16.23 1.75
CA VAL A 54 4.64 -16.72 1.08
C VAL A 54 5.14 -18.01 1.72
N MET A 55 5.14 -18.11 3.05
CA MET A 55 5.47 -19.34 3.75
C MET A 55 4.53 -20.48 3.38
N ILE A 56 3.21 -20.25 3.40
CA ILE A 56 2.21 -21.28 3.08
C ILE A 56 2.37 -21.77 1.64
N LEU A 57 2.46 -20.85 0.67
CA LEU A 57 2.64 -21.18 -0.75
C LEU A 57 3.97 -21.87 -1.00
N GLY A 58 5.06 -21.37 -0.43
CA GLY A 58 6.39 -21.97 -0.58
C GLY A 58 6.46 -23.37 0.02
N VAL A 59 5.89 -23.59 1.21
CA VAL A 59 5.78 -24.93 1.81
C VAL A 59 4.94 -25.85 0.93
N ALA A 60 3.80 -25.38 0.41
CA ALA A 60 2.96 -26.19 -0.48
C ALA A 60 3.72 -26.61 -1.75
N ILE A 61 4.45 -25.69 -2.38
CA ILE A 61 5.28 -25.95 -3.56
C ILE A 61 6.36 -26.99 -3.26
N ILE A 62 7.09 -26.84 -2.13
CA ILE A 62 8.15 -27.78 -1.71
C ILE A 62 7.57 -29.17 -1.41
N LEU A 63 6.40 -29.25 -0.77
CA LEU A 63 5.80 -30.53 -0.40
C LEU A 63 5.23 -31.27 -1.60
N ALA A 64 4.61 -30.54 -2.52
CA ALA A 64 4.01 -31.07 -3.75
C ALA A 64 5.05 -31.37 -4.85
N ASP A 65 6.31 -30.98 -4.66
CA ASP A 65 7.36 -31.04 -5.68
C ASP A 65 6.90 -30.38 -7.00
N PHE A 66 6.10 -29.31 -6.86
CA PHE A 66 5.46 -28.63 -7.98
C PHE A 66 6.47 -27.74 -8.68
N THR A 67 6.73 -28.02 -9.96
CA THR A 67 7.53 -27.13 -10.81
C THR A 67 6.59 -26.12 -11.46
N VAL A 68 6.95 -24.84 -11.40
CA VAL A 68 6.18 -23.79 -12.09
C VAL A 68 6.34 -24.01 -13.60
N PRO A 69 5.26 -24.31 -14.36
CA PRO A 69 5.35 -24.50 -15.79
C PRO A 69 5.83 -23.22 -16.48
N GLU A 70 6.64 -23.37 -17.53
CA GLU A 70 7.23 -22.25 -18.28
C GLU A 70 6.18 -21.27 -18.83
N SER A 71 5.00 -21.77 -19.21
CA SER A 71 3.88 -20.93 -19.65
C SER A 71 3.34 -20.01 -18.54
N ILE A 72 3.30 -20.51 -17.30
CA ILE A 72 2.83 -19.75 -16.14
C ILE A 72 3.88 -18.70 -15.79
N ASP A 73 5.15 -19.09 -15.72
CA ASP A 73 6.27 -18.16 -15.50
C ASP A 73 6.28 -17.03 -16.53
N THR A 74 6.15 -17.37 -17.80
CA THR A 74 6.10 -16.40 -18.92
C THR A 74 4.91 -15.44 -18.79
N THR A 75 3.71 -15.96 -18.51
CA THR A 75 2.52 -15.13 -18.33
C THR A 75 2.66 -14.18 -17.13
N LEU A 76 3.21 -14.68 -16.02
CA LEU A 76 3.47 -13.89 -14.82
C LEU A 76 4.50 -12.79 -15.10
N MET A 77 5.59 -13.09 -15.80
CA MET A 77 6.61 -12.10 -16.14
C MET A 77 6.07 -10.99 -17.05
N TYR A 78 5.24 -11.32 -18.04
CA TYR A 78 4.54 -10.29 -18.83
C TYR A 78 3.63 -9.42 -17.95
N PHE A 79 2.82 -10.03 -17.09
CA PHE A 79 1.95 -9.30 -16.18
C PHE A 79 2.74 -8.36 -15.26
N ILE A 80 3.83 -8.84 -14.67
CA ILE A 80 4.72 -8.07 -13.81
C ILE A 80 5.32 -6.89 -14.59
N GLY A 81 5.89 -7.14 -15.77
CA GLY A 81 6.49 -6.10 -16.62
C GLY A 81 5.50 -5.00 -17.00
N PHE A 82 4.33 -5.37 -17.52
CA PHE A 82 3.28 -4.39 -17.86
C PHE A 82 2.75 -3.65 -16.63
N SER A 83 2.58 -4.32 -15.49
CA SER A 83 2.11 -3.67 -14.27
C SER A 83 3.11 -2.64 -13.71
N LEU A 84 4.42 -2.90 -13.82
CA LEU A 84 5.50 -1.98 -13.44
C LEU A 84 5.52 -0.73 -14.32
N ILE A 85 5.34 -0.90 -15.64
CA ILE A 85 5.24 0.21 -16.59
C ILE A 85 3.99 1.04 -16.28
N ALA A 86 2.82 0.40 -16.17
CA ALA A 86 1.56 1.08 -15.91
C ALA A 86 1.61 1.88 -14.60
N LEU A 87 2.18 1.30 -13.54
CA LEU A 87 2.36 1.97 -12.27
C LEU A 87 3.35 3.14 -12.38
N GLY A 88 4.50 2.94 -13.02
CA GLY A 88 5.50 3.98 -13.19
C GLY A 88 4.94 5.19 -13.96
N VAL A 89 4.21 4.94 -15.04
CA VAL A 89 3.48 5.97 -15.80
C VAL A 89 2.42 6.65 -14.94
N TRP A 90 1.64 5.88 -14.16
CA TRP A 90 0.63 6.44 -13.25
C TRP A 90 1.25 7.35 -12.17
N VAL A 91 2.39 6.95 -11.59
CA VAL A 91 3.12 7.77 -10.62
C VAL A 91 3.61 9.06 -11.27
N LEU A 92 4.27 8.96 -12.43
CA LEU A 92 4.81 10.11 -13.13
C LEU A 92 3.72 11.11 -13.52
N THR A 93 2.64 10.63 -14.15
CA THR A 93 1.49 11.47 -14.50
C THR A 93 0.78 12.02 -13.26
N GLY A 94 0.67 11.23 -12.18
CA GLY A 94 0.10 11.65 -10.91
C GLY A 94 0.85 12.81 -10.27
N ILE A 95 2.18 12.84 -10.36
CA ILE A 95 3.01 13.94 -9.85
C ILE A 95 2.68 15.26 -10.59
N PHE A 96 2.50 15.20 -11.91
CA PHE A 96 2.15 16.37 -12.72
C PHE A 96 0.70 16.83 -12.53
N LEU A 97 -0.24 15.89 -12.42
CA LEU A 97 -1.67 16.19 -12.35
C LEU A 97 -2.16 16.56 -10.94
N GLN A 98 -1.61 15.94 -9.89
CA GLN A 98 -2.08 16.12 -8.51
C GLN A 98 -1.24 17.13 -7.72
N GLY A 99 -0.10 17.57 -8.25
CA GLY A 99 0.73 18.62 -7.67
C GLY A 99 1.15 18.33 -6.22
N ARG A 100 0.70 19.17 -5.28
CA ARG A 100 1.06 19.08 -3.85
C ARG A 100 0.32 17.99 -3.07
N ASN A 101 -0.79 17.47 -3.61
CA ASN A 101 -1.63 16.46 -2.96
C ASN A 101 -1.28 15.02 -3.39
N PHE A 102 -0.21 14.85 -4.18
CA PHE A 102 0.22 13.54 -4.64
C PHE A 102 0.61 12.63 -3.46
N ARG A 103 0.13 11.39 -3.50
CA ARG A 103 0.49 10.33 -2.53
C ARG A 103 0.90 9.08 -3.28
N LEU A 104 2.01 8.49 -2.84
CA LEU A 104 2.47 7.19 -3.28
C LEU A 104 1.46 6.12 -2.87
N LYS A 105 1.11 5.27 -3.83
CA LYS A 105 0.20 4.14 -3.65
C LYS A 105 0.82 2.89 -4.26
N SER A 106 0.61 1.74 -3.62
CA SER A 106 1.00 0.45 -4.20
C SER A 106 0.08 0.05 -5.35
N ARG A 107 0.53 -0.88 -6.21
CA ARG A 107 -0.28 -1.43 -7.32
C ARG A 107 -1.61 -1.98 -6.82
N TRP A 108 -1.58 -2.73 -5.73
CA TRP A 108 -2.77 -3.32 -5.13
C TRP A 108 -3.77 -2.28 -4.63
N MET A 109 -3.29 -1.17 -4.09
CA MET A 109 -4.18 -0.08 -3.71
C MET A 109 -4.85 0.56 -4.92
N LEU A 110 -4.15 0.70 -6.04
CA LEU A 110 -4.73 1.23 -7.28
C LEU A 110 -5.78 0.29 -7.86
N ILE A 111 -5.46 -1.01 -7.93
CA ILE A 111 -6.39 -2.05 -8.38
C ILE A 111 -7.63 -2.07 -7.49
N ARG A 112 -7.43 -2.10 -6.16
CA ARG A 112 -8.49 -2.08 -5.16
C ARG A 112 -9.36 -0.82 -5.29
N ASP A 113 -8.75 0.36 -5.31
CA ASP A 113 -9.46 1.64 -5.41
C ASP A 113 -10.22 1.74 -6.75
N GLY A 114 -9.64 1.24 -7.84
CA GLY A 114 -10.28 1.14 -9.15
C GLY A 114 -11.48 0.20 -9.15
N LEU A 115 -11.32 -0.99 -8.58
CA LEU A 115 -12.36 -2.01 -8.44
C LEU A 115 -13.53 -1.49 -7.59
N PHE A 116 -13.26 -0.91 -6.42
CA PHE A 116 -14.31 -0.35 -5.57
C PHE A 116 -15.02 0.85 -6.21
N LYS A 117 -14.31 1.72 -6.95
CA LYS A 117 -14.94 2.79 -7.72
C LYS A 117 -15.84 2.25 -8.83
N GLY A 118 -15.40 1.20 -9.54
CA GLY A 118 -16.19 0.49 -10.55
C GLY A 118 -17.45 -0.15 -9.96
N LEU A 119 -17.30 -0.90 -8.87
CA LEU A 119 -18.41 -1.51 -8.13
C LEU A 119 -19.38 -0.47 -7.59
N LYS A 120 -18.91 0.66 -7.06
CA LYS A 120 -19.77 1.75 -6.59
C LYS A 120 -20.52 2.44 -7.73
N ARG A 121 -19.93 2.53 -8.93
CA ARG A 121 -20.60 3.04 -10.13
C ARG A 121 -21.70 2.08 -10.60
N ILE A 122 -21.46 0.78 -10.57
CA ILE A 122 -22.47 -0.25 -10.88
C ILE A 122 -23.58 -0.25 -9.80
N ARG A 123 -23.22 -0.17 -8.52
CA ARG A 123 -24.17 -0.19 -7.40
C ARG A 123 -25.03 1.08 -7.30
N ARG A 124 -24.51 2.24 -7.73
CA ARG A 124 -25.28 3.47 -7.93
C ARG A 124 -26.29 3.38 -9.08
N THR A 125 -26.09 2.46 -10.01
CA THR A 125 -27.04 2.22 -11.11
C THR A 125 -28.19 1.29 -10.67
N SER A 126 -28.08 0.62 -9.51
CA SER A 126 -29.07 -0.38 -9.02
C SER A 126 -29.74 -0.06 -7.68
N SER A 127 -29.51 1.11 -7.06
CA SER A 127 -30.23 1.48 -5.84
C SER A 127 -30.69 2.92 -5.88
N GLY A 128 -31.86 3.13 -6.49
CA GLY A 128 -32.64 4.34 -6.34
C GLY A 128 -33.24 4.43 -4.94
N ARG A 129 -32.42 4.78 -3.95
CA ARG A 129 -32.91 5.21 -2.62
C ARG A 129 -31.86 6.03 -1.88
N SER A 130 -31.74 7.31 -2.24
CA SER A 130 -31.18 8.32 -1.34
C SER A 130 -32.30 8.79 -0.42
N ILE A 131 -32.32 8.33 0.83
CA ILE A 131 -33.12 9.00 1.86
C ILE A 131 -32.26 10.15 2.38
N SER A 132 -32.55 11.37 1.93
CA SER A 132 -32.05 12.60 2.54
C SER A 132 -32.84 12.85 3.82
N VAL A 133 -32.21 12.65 4.99
CA VAL A 133 -32.76 13.12 6.26
C VAL A 133 -32.20 14.51 6.50
N GLU A 134 -32.98 15.51 6.13
CA GLU A 134 -32.77 16.92 6.48
C GLU A 134 -33.42 17.13 7.85
N HIS A 135 -32.65 17.54 8.87
CA HIS A 135 -33.21 17.83 10.19
C HIS A 135 -32.77 19.23 10.64
N SER A 136 -33.75 20.04 11.06
CA SER A 136 -33.55 21.34 11.69
C SER A 136 -33.65 21.22 13.22
N HIS A 137 -32.68 21.73 13.96
CA HIS A 137 -32.77 21.91 15.41
C HIS A 137 -32.48 23.37 15.77
N GLY A 138 -33.08 23.88 16.85
CA GLY A 138 -32.80 25.20 17.40
C GLY A 138 -31.93 25.07 18.65
N HIS A 139 -30.93 25.94 18.79
CA HIS A 139 -30.15 26.08 20.01
C HIS A 139 -30.32 27.50 20.56
N GLU A 140 -30.48 27.62 21.88
CA GLU A 140 -30.31 28.90 22.59
C GLU A 140 -28.82 29.12 22.82
N HIS A 141 -28.29 30.24 22.31
CA HIS A 141 -26.95 30.69 22.68
C HIS A 141 -27.02 31.35 24.06
N GLU A 142 -26.51 30.67 25.08
CA GLU A 142 -26.21 31.31 26.35
C GLU A 142 -24.95 32.18 26.20
N ARG A 143 -25.19 33.42 25.74
CA ARG A 143 -24.31 34.60 25.68
C ARG A 143 -22.80 34.33 25.60
N ASP A 144 -22.27 34.34 24.37
CA ASP A 144 -20.88 34.72 24.15
C ASP A 144 -20.70 36.20 24.57
N PHE A 145 -19.74 36.45 25.46
CA PHE A 145 -19.34 37.79 25.88
C PHE A 145 -18.53 38.46 24.75
N GLU A 146 -19.23 39.09 23.79
CA GLU A 146 -18.64 40.13 22.94
C GLU A 146 -19.00 41.51 23.52
N LEU A 147 -17.98 42.20 24.04
CA LEU A 147 -18.11 43.54 24.61
C LEU A 147 -18.30 44.55 23.47
N HIS A 148 -19.53 45.03 23.29
CA HIS A 148 -19.82 46.17 22.44
C HIS A 148 -20.59 47.24 23.23
N ASP A 149 -20.08 48.47 23.18
CA ASP A 149 -20.56 49.63 23.93
C ASP A 149 -21.59 50.40 23.10
N HIS A 150 -22.88 50.18 23.38
CA HIS A 150 -24.00 50.90 22.74
C HIS A 150 -25.07 51.28 23.79
N PRO A 151 -25.70 52.46 23.68
CA PRO A 151 -26.67 52.94 24.67
C PRO A 151 -27.97 52.13 24.63
N HIS A 152 -28.42 51.68 25.80
CA HIS A 152 -29.60 50.84 25.97
C HIS A 152 -30.91 51.58 25.66
N GLY A 153 -31.54 51.24 24.54
CA GLY A 153 -32.98 51.38 24.30
C GLY A 153 -33.58 49.99 24.19
N ALA A 154 -34.30 49.54 25.23
CA ALA A 154 -34.79 48.19 25.37
C ALA A 154 -35.83 47.79 24.29
N LYS A 155 -35.49 46.78 23.48
CA LYS A 155 -36.44 45.84 22.87
C LYS A 155 -35.80 44.45 22.89
N VAL A 156 -36.25 43.60 23.81
CA VAL A 156 -35.94 42.17 23.79
C VAL A 156 -36.65 41.59 22.56
N THR A 157 -35.87 41.30 21.53
CA THR A 157 -36.33 40.48 20.42
C THR A 157 -35.81 39.08 20.67
N ASP A 158 -36.74 38.17 20.90
CA ASP A 158 -36.51 36.74 21.05
C ASP A 158 -36.00 36.20 19.69
N SER A 159 -34.67 36.23 19.50
CA SER A 159 -34.04 35.83 18.23
C SER A 159 -33.84 34.31 18.20
N SER A 160 -34.94 33.57 18.24
CA SER A 160 -34.93 32.16 17.85
C SER A 160 -34.79 32.10 16.33
N HIS A 161 -33.61 31.74 15.85
CA HIS A 161 -33.37 31.56 14.43
C HIS A 161 -33.06 30.09 14.13
N ARG A 162 -33.70 29.54 13.08
CA ARG A 162 -33.50 28.16 12.62
C ARG A 162 -32.46 28.16 11.52
N HIS A 163 -31.35 27.45 11.74
CA HIS A 163 -30.37 27.19 10.69
C HIS A 163 -30.49 25.75 10.19
N VAL A 164 -30.28 25.55 8.88
CA VAL A 164 -30.10 24.23 8.26
C VAL A 164 -28.60 23.99 8.17
N HIS A 165 -28.06 23.19 9.09
CA HIS A 165 -26.66 22.79 9.03
C HIS A 165 -26.54 21.52 8.19
N LYS A 166 -25.74 21.58 7.12
CA LYS A 166 -25.17 20.37 6.51
C LYS A 166 -24.00 19.95 7.39
N HIS A 167 -24.24 19.05 8.33
CA HIS A 167 -23.14 18.34 8.97
C HIS A 167 -22.48 17.46 7.91
N GLU A 168 -21.38 17.92 7.32
CA GLU A 168 -20.36 16.99 6.86
C GLU A 168 -19.85 16.28 8.10
N LEU A 169 -20.45 15.11 8.36
CA LEU A 169 -19.93 14.12 9.27
C LEU A 169 -18.49 13.84 8.82
N LEU A 170 -17.54 14.58 9.40
CA LEU A 170 -16.15 14.19 9.45
C LEU A 170 -16.16 12.87 10.21
N LEU A 171 -16.27 11.76 9.47
CA LEU A 171 -16.03 10.44 10.02
C LEU A 171 -14.61 10.48 10.57
N ASP A 172 -14.54 10.59 11.89
CA ASP A 172 -13.31 10.51 12.63
C ASP A 172 -12.57 9.25 12.20
N ASN A 173 -11.31 9.48 11.80
CA ASN A 173 -10.27 8.47 11.67
C ASN A 173 -10.45 7.50 10.49
N GLU A 174 -9.94 7.89 9.31
CA GLU A 174 -9.44 6.94 8.29
C GLU A 174 -8.28 6.06 8.83
N SER A 175 -8.27 5.69 10.12
CA SER A 175 -7.29 4.74 10.63
C SER A 175 -7.52 3.40 9.95
N ILE A 176 -6.45 2.85 9.39
CA ILE A 176 -6.49 1.55 8.74
C ILE A 176 -6.78 0.51 9.82
N SER A 177 -7.77 -0.35 9.57
CA SER A 177 -8.08 -1.45 10.49
C SER A 177 -7.00 -2.54 10.39
N SER A 178 -6.66 -3.20 11.49
CA SER A 178 -5.69 -4.31 11.46
C SER A 178 -6.04 -5.41 10.46
N PRO A 179 -7.32 -5.86 10.34
CA PRO A 179 -7.70 -6.81 9.30
C PRO A 179 -7.46 -6.30 7.88
N THR A 180 -7.63 -5.00 7.64
CA THR A 180 -7.30 -4.39 6.34
C THR A 180 -5.81 -4.45 6.07
N ALA A 181 -4.96 -4.12 7.04
CA ALA A 181 -3.50 -4.19 6.87
C ALA A 181 -3.02 -5.62 6.60
N ILE A 182 -3.54 -6.61 7.36
CA ILE A 182 -3.26 -8.04 7.13
C ILE A 182 -3.74 -8.43 5.73
N GLY A 183 -4.96 -8.06 5.35
CA GLY A 183 -5.53 -8.41 4.04
C GLY A 183 -4.73 -7.84 2.88
N VAL A 184 -4.23 -6.61 3.00
CA VAL A 184 -3.34 -6.01 1.99
C VAL A 184 -2.01 -6.79 1.92
N GLY A 185 -1.46 -7.21 3.05
CA GLY A 185 -0.27 -8.06 3.10
C GLY A 185 -0.49 -9.43 2.46
N VAL A 186 -1.61 -10.08 2.77
CA VAL A 186 -2.02 -11.36 2.17
C VAL A 186 -2.13 -11.23 0.66
N LEU A 187 -2.79 -10.18 0.15
CA LEU A 187 -2.91 -9.94 -1.29
C LEU A 187 -1.55 -9.73 -1.97
N HIS A 188 -0.60 -9.12 -1.26
CA HIS A 188 0.79 -9.06 -1.69
C HIS A 188 1.37 -10.48 -1.84
N GLY A 189 1.41 -11.26 -0.76
CA GLY A 189 2.12 -12.53 -0.71
C GLY A 189 1.66 -13.65 -1.66
N ILE A 190 0.54 -13.48 -2.38
CA ILE A 190 0.03 -14.47 -3.34
C ILE A 190 1.00 -14.75 -4.50
N GLY A 191 1.99 -13.87 -4.76
CA GLY A 191 3.12 -14.21 -5.63
C GLY A 191 2.98 -13.83 -7.10
N VAL A 192 2.16 -12.83 -7.38
CA VAL A 192 2.04 -12.20 -8.71
C VAL A 192 2.74 -10.82 -8.74
N GLU A 193 3.52 -10.51 -7.70
CA GLU A 193 4.02 -9.16 -7.47
C GLU A 193 5.39 -8.88 -8.06
N THR A 194 6.33 -9.82 -7.95
CA THR A 194 7.73 -9.56 -8.32
C THR A 194 8.48 -10.81 -8.80
N PRO A 195 9.48 -10.64 -9.70
CA PRO A 195 10.35 -11.74 -10.13
C PRO A 195 11.17 -12.32 -8.97
N THR A 196 11.46 -11.51 -7.95
CA THR A 196 12.21 -11.91 -6.75
C THR A 196 11.46 -12.96 -5.91
N GLN A 197 10.12 -12.92 -5.87
CA GLN A 197 9.32 -13.96 -5.20
C GLN A 197 9.26 -15.26 -6.02
N ILE A 198 9.15 -15.18 -7.34
CA ILE A 198 9.18 -16.38 -8.21
C ILE A 198 10.55 -17.08 -8.08
N ALA A 199 11.63 -16.31 -8.11
CA ALA A 199 12.99 -16.84 -7.97
C ALA A 199 13.20 -17.63 -6.68
N ILE A 200 12.62 -17.19 -5.55
CA ILE A 200 12.76 -17.96 -4.30
C ILE A 200 11.96 -19.26 -4.35
N PHE A 201 10.76 -19.29 -4.92
CA PHE A 201 9.98 -20.53 -5.07
C PHE A 201 10.67 -21.54 -5.99
N VAL A 202 11.33 -21.08 -7.05
CA VAL A 202 12.14 -21.95 -7.92
C VAL A 202 13.39 -22.43 -7.19
N ALA A 203 14.07 -21.56 -6.43
CA ALA A 203 15.26 -21.93 -5.67
C ALA A 203 14.96 -22.97 -4.57
N THR A 204 13.78 -22.90 -3.95
CA THR A 204 13.40 -23.85 -2.88
C THR A 204 13.11 -25.25 -3.44
N THR A 205 12.57 -25.37 -4.66
CA THR A 205 12.34 -26.67 -5.31
C THR A 205 13.61 -27.29 -5.87
N GLN A 206 14.61 -26.47 -6.23
CA GLN A 206 15.92 -26.94 -6.70
C GLN A 206 16.90 -27.27 -5.55
N ALA A 207 16.50 -27.03 -4.30
CA ALA A 207 17.34 -27.31 -3.15
C ALA A 207 17.59 -28.81 -2.96
N THR A 208 18.73 -29.16 -2.35
CA THR A 208 19.02 -30.55 -1.98
C THR A 208 18.08 -31.02 -0.85
N GLY A 209 16.95 -31.60 -1.23
CA GLY A 209 15.93 -32.15 -0.33
C GLY A 209 14.97 -31.10 0.26
N LYS A 210 13.82 -31.58 0.78
CA LYS A 210 12.74 -30.73 1.32
C LYS A 210 13.19 -29.84 2.47
N ALA A 211 14.00 -30.37 3.39
CA ALA A 211 14.59 -29.60 4.48
C ALA A 211 15.46 -28.43 3.96
N GLY A 212 16.15 -28.64 2.84
CA GLY A 212 16.94 -27.59 2.21
C GLY A 212 16.08 -26.46 1.68
N GLY A 213 15.02 -26.78 0.94
CA GLY A 213 14.06 -25.80 0.44
C GLY A 213 13.40 -25.01 1.57
N LEU A 214 13.02 -25.67 2.65
CA LEU A 214 12.41 -25.02 3.82
C LEU A 214 13.37 -24.03 4.50
N LEU A 215 14.66 -24.34 4.61
CA LEU A 215 15.66 -23.44 5.17
C LEU A 215 15.89 -22.21 4.28
N ILE A 216 15.94 -22.39 2.96
CA ILE A 216 16.02 -21.29 2.00
C ILE A 216 14.84 -20.35 2.16
N LEU A 217 13.62 -20.90 2.17
CA LEU A 217 12.39 -20.15 2.33
C LEU A 217 12.36 -19.38 3.65
N LEU A 218 12.75 -20.03 4.75
CA LEU A 218 12.79 -19.41 6.07
C LEU A 218 13.74 -18.21 6.12
N PHE A 219 14.98 -18.36 5.62
CA PHE A 219 15.96 -17.28 5.65
C PHE A 219 15.53 -16.08 4.79
N TRP A 220 14.93 -16.36 3.63
CA TRP A 220 14.34 -15.34 2.78
C TRP A 220 13.20 -14.60 3.50
N VAL A 221 12.29 -15.31 4.17
CA VAL A 221 11.18 -14.69 4.92
C VAL A 221 11.68 -13.85 6.10
N VAL A 222 12.74 -14.29 6.79
CA VAL A 222 13.39 -13.49 7.84
C VAL A 222 13.95 -12.19 7.26
N GLY A 223 14.64 -12.26 6.11
CA GLY A 223 15.13 -11.07 5.41
C GLY A 223 14.00 -10.10 5.05
N LEU A 224 12.93 -10.61 4.47
CA LEU A 224 11.73 -9.86 4.12
C LEU A 224 11.11 -9.13 5.33
N ILE A 225 10.91 -9.82 6.45
CA ILE A 225 10.33 -9.22 7.67
C ILE A 225 11.23 -8.11 8.20
N ILE A 226 12.56 -8.31 8.19
CA ILE A 226 13.52 -7.30 8.63
C ILE A 226 13.49 -6.08 7.70
N ALA A 227 13.52 -6.26 6.38
CA ALA A 227 13.43 -5.16 5.42
C ALA A 227 12.13 -4.37 5.58
N ASN A 228 10.98 -5.04 5.68
CA ASN A 228 9.69 -4.36 5.87
C ASN A 228 9.63 -3.60 7.20
N SER A 229 10.22 -4.15 8.27
CA SER A 229 10.31 -3.45 9.56
C SER A 229 11.20 -2.22 9.47
N ALA A 230 12.34 -2.31 8.77
CA ALA A 230 13.23 -1.18 8.54
C ALA A 230 12.55 -0.07 7.73
N ILE A 231 11.86 -0.42 6.64
CA ILE A 231 11.10 0.52 5.81
C ILE A 231 9.97 1.17 6.62
N ALA A 232 9.26 0.42 7.45
CA ALA A 232 8.22 0.95 8.33
C ALA A 232 8.81 2.01 9.29
N LEU A 233 9.94 1.71 9.94
CA LEU A 233 10.61 2.64 10.84
C LEU A 233 11.10 3.90 10.12
N LEU A 234 11.71 3.73 8.94
CA LEU A 234 12.14 4.84 8.09
C LEU A 234 10.95 5.71 7.68
N SER A 235 9.85 5.09 7.26
CA SER A 235 8.64 5.81 6.83
C SER A 235 8.02 6.60 7.98
N ILE A 236 7.93 6.00 9.18
CA ILE A 236 7.42 6.67 10.39
C ILE A 236 8.31 7.83 10.83
N GLY A 237 9.64 7.65 10.76
CA GLY A 237 10.61 8.69 11.11
C GLY A 237 10.63 9.83 10.10
N ALA A 238 10.50 9.51 8.81
CA ALA A 238 10.55 10.47 7.73
C ALA A 238 9.21 11.19 7.47
N ASN A 239 8.07 10.69 7.97
CA ASN A 239 6.73 11.21 7.66
C ASN A 239 6.60 12.72 7.92
N ASP A 240 7.03 13.20 9.10
CA ASP A 240 6.95 14.62 9.46
C ASP A 240 7.82 15.51 8.54
N TRP A 241 8.99 15.00 8.15
CA TRP A 241 9.92 15.69 7.26
C TRP A 241 9.48 15.66 5.79
N LEU A 242 8.97 14.52 5.30
CA LEU A 242 8.46 14.38 3.93
C LEU A 242 7.23 15.26 3.68
N ARG A 243 6.38 15.46 4.70
CA ARG A 243 5.21 16.36 4.64
C ARG A 243 5.61 17.82 4.48
N THR A 244 6.75 18.23 5.04
CA THR A 244 7.26 19.61 4.91
C THR A 244 8.07 19.78 3.61
N HIS A 245 8.76 18.74 3.15
CA HIS A 245 9.62 18.75 1.96
C HIS A 245 8.95 18.11 0.73
N THR A 246 7.80 18.68 0.32
CA THR A 246 7.00 18.15 -0.81
C THR A 246 7.73 18.08 -2.15
N VAL A 247 8.77 18.90 -2.38
CA VAL A 247 9.63 18.80 -3.56
C VAL A 247 10.47 17.53 -3.51
N PHE A 248 11.13 17.25 -2.39
CA PHE A 248 11.93 16.03 -2.21
C PHE A 248 11.07 14.78 -2.37
N TYR A 249 9.89 14.75 -1.74
CA TYR A 249 8.96 13.63 -1.87
C TYR A 249 8.56 13.36 -3.33
N ARG A 250 8.30 14.41 -4.12
CA ARG A 250 7.98 14.28 -5.55
C ARG A 250 9.16 13.85 -6.40
N VAL A 251 10.37 14.34 -6.11
CA VAL A 251 11.60 13.90 -6.79
C VAL A 251 11.86 12.42 -6.51
N LEU A 252 11.75 11.99 -5.25
CA LEU A 252 11.86 10.59 -4.86
C LEU A 252 10.81 9.74 -5.59
N ALA A 253 9.54 10.16 -5.59
CA ALA A 253 8.47 9.49 -6.32
C ALA A 253 8.73 9.42 -7.84
N ALA A 254 9.27 10.47 -8.44
CA ALA A 254 9.60 10.51 -9.87
C ALA A 254 10.75 9.56 -10.21
N ILE A 255 11.83 9.56 -9.41
CA ILE A 255 12.95 8.63 -9.56
C ILE A 255 12.41 7.20 -9.54
N ILE A 256 11.56 6.88 -8.58
CA ILE A 256 11.07 5.51 -8.44
C ILE A 256 10.06 5.15 -9.54
N GLY A 257 9.21 6.10 -9.96
CA GLY A 257 8.37 5.93 -11.14
C GLY A 257 9.18 5.61 -12.40
N ILE A 258 10.29 6.33 -12.63
CA ILE A 258 11.22 6.07 -13.75
C ILE A 258 11.86 4.69 -13.62
N VAL A 259 12.40 4.35 -12.45
CA VAL A 259 13.00 3.03 -12.20
C VAL A 259 11.99 1.91 -12.43
N SER A 260 10.73 2.08 -12.00
CA SER A 260 9.65 1.12 -12.24
C SER A 260 9.38 0.92 -13.73
N VAL A 261 9.34 2.00 -14.53
CA VAL A 261 9.20 1.89 -15.99
C VAL A 261 10.41 1.16 -16.60
N ILE A 262 11.63 1.51 -16.20
CA ILE A 262 12.86 0.88 -16.72
C ILE A 262 12.87 -0.61 -16.39
N VAL A 263 12.65 -0.99 -15.12
CA VAL A 263 12.62 -2.39 -14.69
C VAL A 263 11.49 -3.13 -15.41
N GLY A 264 10.31 -2.52 -15.55
CA GLY A 264 9.21 -3.12 -16.29
C GLY A 264 9.56 -3.40 -17.75
N ILE A 265 10.22 -2.46 -18.43
CA ILE A 265 10.73 -2.65 -19.80
C ILE A 265 11.79 -3.76 -19.84
N LEU A 266 12.75 -3.76 -18.91
CA LEU A 266 13.80 -4.77 -18.85
C LEU A 266 13.22 -6.18 -18.67
N VAL A 267 12.24 -6.35 -17.79
CA VAL A 267 11.54 -7.64 -17.58
C VAL A 267 10.86 -8.13 -18.86
N LEU A 268 10.26 -7.24 -19.64
CA LEU A 268 9.63 -7.61 -20.92
C LEU A 268 10.69 -7.99 -21.97
N ILE A 269 11.74 -7.19 -22.10
CA ILE A 269 12.86 -7.42 -23.04
C ILE A 269 13.59 -8.73 -22.74
N GLU A 270 13.82 -9.04 -21.47
CA GLU A 270 14.45 -10.29 -21.02
C GLU A 270 13.61 -11.50 -21.43
N LYS A 271 12.27 -11.41 -21.33
CA LYS A 271 11.38 -12.49 -21.78
C LYS A 271 11.34 -12.67 -23.29
N ASP A 272 11.48 -11.58 -24.05
CA ASP A 272 11.54 -11.63 -25.52
C ASP A 272 12.92 -12.08 -26.04
N GLY A 273 13.89 -12.34 -25.15
CA GLY A 273 15.24 -12.80 -25.52
C GLY A 273 16.10 -11.73 -26.21
N ILE A 274 15.72 -10.46 -26.07
CA ILE A 274 16.39 -9.33 -26.75
C ILE A 274 17.67 -8.90 -26.00
N LEU A 275 17.83 -9.28 -24.72
CA LEU A 275 19.06 -9.13 -23.94
C LEU A 275 19.44 -10.47 -23.26
N PRO A 276 20.75 -10.73 -23.03
CA PRO A 276 21.18 -11.93 -22.29
C PRO A 276 20.67 -11.89 -20.85
N ALA A 277 20.14 -13.03 -20.37
CA ALA A 277 19.68 -13.20 -18.98
C ALA A 277 20.80 -12.91 -17.98
N PHE A 278 20.48 -12.18 -16.90
CA PHE A 278 21.42 -11.74 -15.86
C PHE A 278 21.36 -12.63 -14.61
#